data_AF-A0A381F464-F1
#
_entry.id   AF-A0A381F464-F1
#
_cell.length_a   1.000
_cell.length_b   1.000
_cell.length_c   1.000
_cell.angle_alpha   90.00
_cell.angle_beta   90.00
_cell.angle_gamma   90.00
#
_symmetry.space_group_name_H-M   'P 1'
#
loop_
_entity.id
_entity.type
_entity.pdbx_description
1 polymer ?
#
loop_
_entity_poly.entity_id
_entity_poly.type
_entity_poly.pdbx_seq_one_letter_code
_entity_poly.pdbx_strand_id
1 'polypeptide(L)'
;MIQIFEVTSASGAILPVKLEFPLNPFENVDHENYQLYFDSSLQGISWKNEENQRGIINDENVDVIGFPTIDLKYIVAIYKGINGAFLIPNNAVIYNLDGTIHKVLKITELISERSKKYLEKENLENPPLSLAKYPQGLAFSNFGWRKDINGNLINSISIDFDRDYGEKRELNPETGEIGKVLDDWQIKDRFFIKSNI
;
A
#
# COMPACT_ATOMS: atom_id res chain seq x y z
N MET A 1 4.54 -21.69 -1.09
CA MET A 1 4.14 -20.69 -0.07
C MET A 1 5.30 -19.75 0.25
N ILE A 2 5.04 -18.54 0.77
CA ILE A 2 6.09 -17.63 1.26
C ILE A 2 6.59 -18.12 2.63
N GLN A 3 7.90 -18.22 2.78
CA GLN A 3 8.56 -18.60 4.04
C GLN A 3 9.13 -17.39 4.78
N ILE A 4 9.63 -16.41 4.03
CA ILE A 4 10.24 -15.19 4.56
C ILE A 4 9.70 -14.03 3.74
N PHE A 5 9.28 -12.97 4.42
CA PHE A 5 8.97 -11.68 3.83
C PHE A 5 9.78 -10.61 4.55
N GLU A 6 10.31 -9.66 3.79
CA GLU A 6 11.22 -8.63 4.26
C GLU A 6 10.80 -7.29 3.65
N VAL A 7 10.90 -6.23 4.46
CA VAL A 7 11.00 -4.87 3.91
C VAL A 7 12.48 -4.52 3.79
N THR A 8 12.83 -3.82 2.73
CA THR A 8 14.23 -3.51 2.37
C THR A 8 14.39 -2.02 2.14
N SER A 9 15.62 -1.55 2.22
CA SER A 9 15.95 -0.15 1.94
C SER A 9 17.19 -0.02 1.07
N ALA A 10 17.32 1.10 0.36
CA ALA A 10 18.50 1.39 -0.46
C ALA A 10 19.79 1.58 0.38
N SER A 11 19.64 1.86 1.68
CA SER A 11 20.74 1.88 2.65
C SER A 11 21.21 0.50 3.09
N GLY A 12 20.57 -0.58 2.60
CA GLY A 12 20.94 -1.97 2.89
C GLY A 12 20.25 -2.57 4.11
N ALA A 13 19.28 -1.89 4.71
CA ALA A 13 18.47 -2.48 5.78
C ALA A 13 17.58 -3.58 5.20
N ILE A 14 17.50 -4.71 5.90
CA ILE A 14 16.61 -5.83 5.58
C ILE A 14 15.91 -6.22 6.87
N LEU A 15 14.61 -5.90 6.95
CA LEU A 15 13.82 -6.14 8.15
C LEU A 15 12.83 -7.28 7.90
N PRO A 16 12.97 -8.43 8.58
CA PRO A 16 12.02 -9.52 8.45
C PRO A 16 10.67 -9.11 9.02
N VAL A 17 9.60 -9.45 8.30
CA VAL A 17 8.22 -9.19 8.72
C VAL A 17 7.60 -10.50 9.18
N LYS A 18 7.08 -10.52 10.41
CA LYS A 18 6.25 -11.63 10.86
C LYS A 18 4.91 -11.61 10.14
N LEU A 19 4.62 -12.71 9.43
CA LEU A 19 3.38 -12.87 8.67
C LEU A 19 2.23 -13.36 9.56
N GLU A 20 2.02 -12.64 10.66
CA GLU A 20 0.97 -12.89 11.64
C GLU A 20 0.10 -11.63 11.75
N PHE A 21 -1.17 -11.80 12.13
CA PHE A 21 -2.06 -10.65 12.34
C PHE A 21 -1.96 -10.14 13.78
N PRO A 22 -1.78 -8.83 14.01
CA PRO A 22 -1.63 -7.76 13.02
C PRO A 22 -0.26 -7.74 12.36
N LEU A 23 -0.22 -7.45 11.06
CA LEU A 23 1.06 -7.27 10.34
C LEU A 23 1.83 -6.10 10.96
N ASN A 24 3.02 -6.40 11.49
CA ASN A 24 3.92 -5.39 12.05
C ASN A 24 5.35 -5.65 11.56
N PRO A 25 5.85 -4.88 10.57
CA PRO A 25 7.20 -5.06 10.04
C PRO A 25 8.31 -4.63 11.02
N PHE A 26 7.96 -3.99 12.14
CA PHE A 26 8.90 -3.46 13.12
C PHE A 26 8.87 -4.23 14.44
N GLU A 27 8.19 -5.39 14.48
CA GLU A 27 8.11 -6.19 15.69
C GLU A 27 9.48 -6.84 15.99
N ASN A 28 10.12 -6.41 17.09
CA ASN A 28 11.44 -6.87 17.51
C ASN A 28 12.60 -6.50 16.56
N VAL A 29 12.42 -5.46 15.74
CA VAL A 29 13.53 -4.85 15.00
C VAL A 29 14.35 -4.01 15.97
N ASP A 30 15.67 -4.21 16.00
CA ASP A 30 16.55 -3.38 16.82
C ASP A 30 16.59 -1.92 16.31
N HIS A 31 16.94 -1.00 17.20
CA HIS A 31 16.92 0.42 16.90
C HIS A 31 17.85 0.80 15.74
N GLU A 32 19.00 0.14 15.58
CA GLU A 32 19.97 0.47 14.54
C GLU A 32 19.42 0.11 13.15
N ASN A 33 18.88 -1.10 12.99
CA ASN A 33 18.25 -1.53 11.75
C ASN A 33 16.98 -0.73 11.42
N TYR A 34 16.18 -0.38 12.44
CA TYR A 34 15.03 0.51 12.26
C TYR A 34 15.46 1.89 11.75
N GLN A 35 16.51 2.47 12.34
CA GLN A 35 17.02 3.78 11.95
C GLN A 35 17.56 3.76 10.52
N LEU A 36 18.33 2.72 10.15
CA LEU A 36 18.82 2.54 8.78
C LEU A 36 17.71 2.46 7.74
N TYR A 37 16.61 1.78 8.08
CA TYR A 37 15.42 1.70 7.23
C TYR A 37 14.71 3.05 7.12
N PHE A 38 14.50 3.73 8.25
CA PHE A 38 13.79 5.00 8.32
C PHE A 38 14.54 6.15 7.63
N ASP A 39 15.86 6.19 7.75
CA ASP A 39 16.72 7.21 7.14
C ASP A 39 16.98 6.96 5.65
N SER A 40 16.51 5.82 5.12
CA SER A 40 16.71 5.48 3.72
C SER A 40 15.87 6.35 2.79
N SER A 41 16.45 6.71 1.65
CA SER A 41 15.74 7.50 0.63
C SER A 41 14.76 6.68 -0.20
N LEU A 42 14.91 5.36 -0.24
CA LEU A 42 14.10 4.44 -1.04
C LEU A 42 13.89 3.12 -0.31
N GLN A 43 12.66 2.63 -0.34
CA GLN A 43 12.24 1.37 0.26
C GLN A 43 11.78 0.37 -0.81
N GLY A 44 11.85 -0.91 -0.47
CA GLY A 44 11.37 -2.01 -1.31
C GLY A 44 10.93 -3.20 -0.47
N ILE A 45 10.58 -4.29 -1.14
CA ILE A 45 10.17 -5.54 -0.49
C ILE A 45 10.89 -6.73 -1.12
N SER A 46 11.14 -7.76 -0.31
CA SER A 46 11.63 -9.05 -0.79
C SER A 46 10.96 -10.22 -0.10
N TRP A 47 10.96 -11.37 -0.76
CA TRP A 47 10.43 -12.59 -0.19
C TRP A 47 11.21 -13.80 -0.66
N LYS A 48 11.03 -14.89 0.07
CA LYS A 48 11.55 -16.21 -0.27
C LYS A 48 10.43 -17.23 -0.20
N ASN A 49 10.30 -18.06 -1.24
CA ASN A 49 9.32 -19.13 -1.28
C ASN A 49 9.92 -20.50 -0.87
N GLU A 50 9.07 -21.51 -0.75
CA GLU A 50 9.47 -22.89 -0.41
C GLU A 50 10.47 -23.52 -1.40
N GLU A 51 10.47 -23.09 -2.66
CA GLU A 51 11.42 -23.52 -3.68
C GLU A 51 12.77 -22.76 -3.59
N ASN A 52 12.97 -21.97 -2.53
CA ASN A 52 14.15 -21.17 -2.29
C ASN A 52 14.38 -20.09 -3.37
N GLN A 53 13.35 -19.75 -4.16
CA GLN A 53 13.38 -18.62 -5.07
C GLN A 53 13.19 -17.33 -4.28
N ARG A 54 13.97 -16.30 -4.64
CA ARG A 54 13.91 -14.97 -4.04
C ARG A 54 13.28 -13.98 -5.01
N GLY A 55 12.19 -13.34 -4.58
CA GLY A 55 11.63 -12.18 -5.27
C GLY A 55 12.09 -10.89 -4.60
N ILE A 56 12.35 -9.86 -5.40
CA ILE A 56 12.70 -8.51 -4.96
C ILE A 56 11.92 -7.53 -5.81
N ILE A 57 11.25 -6.57 -5.17
CA ILE A 57 10.60 -5.44 -5.83
C ILE A 57 11.12 -4.16 -5.20
N ASN A 58 11.78 -3.35 -6.01
CA ASN A 58 12.25 -2.01 -5.69
C ASN A 58 12.05 -1.10 -6.92
N ASP A 59 12.20 0.20 -6.72
CA ASP A 59 12.17 1.20 -7.78
C ASP A 59 13.27 2.23 -7.50
N GLU A 60 13.90 2.75 -8.57
CA GLU A 60 15.00 3.71 -8.46
C GLU A 60 14.52 5.14 -8.12
N ASN A 61 13.23 5.41 -8.27
CA ASN A 61 12.66 6.75 -8.18
C ASN A 61 11.63 6.93 -7.06
N VAL A 62 11.06 5.83 -6.54
CA VAL A 62 9.98 5.87 -5.54
C VAL A 62 10.10 4.75 -4.52
N ASP A 63 9.52 4.95 -3.34
CA ASP A 63 9.36 3.85 -2.39
C ASP A 63 8.39 2.80 -2.95
N VAL A 64 8.71 1.53 -2.72
CA VAL A 64 7.77 0.44 -2.93
C VAL A 64 7.43 -0.18 -1.59
N ILE A 65 6.17 -0.06 -1.19
CA ILE A 65 5.65 -0.74 -0.01
C ILE A 65 4.76 -1.90 -0.42
N GLY A 66 4.62 -2.91 0.42
CA GLY A 66 3.74 -4.02 0.12
C GLY A 66 3.76 -5.12 1.15
N PHE A 67 2.82 -6.04 1.03
CA PHE A 67 2.72 -7.24 1.86
C PHE A 67 2.18 -8.39 1.02
N PRO A 68 2.40 -9.65 1.44
CA PRO A 68 1.75 -10.78 0.81
C PRO A 68 0.24 -10.80 1.09
N THR A 69 -0.50 -11.48 0.23
CA THR A 69 -1.92 -11.79 0.48
C THR A 69 -2.07 -12.73 1.66
N ILE A 70 -3.24 -12.74 2.30
CA ILE A 70 -3.54 -13.62 3.46
C ILE A 70 -3.29 -15.11 3.19
N ASP A 71 -3.44 -15.57 1.94
CA ASP A 71 -3.20 -16.95 1.53
C ASP A 71 -1.76 -17.19 1.05
N LEU A 72 -0.90 -16.16 1.12
CA LEU A 72 0.52 -16.18 0.77
C LEU A 72 0.81 -16.62 -0.67
N LYS A 73 -0.14 -16.42 -1.59
CA LYS A 73 -0.01 -16.77 -3.02
C LYS A 73 0.48 -15.61 -3.88
N TYR A 74 0.22 -14.38 -3.46
CA TYR A 74 0.59 -13.19 -4.20
C TYR A 74 1.28 -12.16 -3.31
N ILE A 75 2.03 -11.26 -3.95
CA ILE A 75 2.57 -10.05 -3.33
C ILE A 75 1.82 -8.85 -3.88
N VAL A 76 1.31 -7.97 -3.01
CA VAL A 76 0.73 -6.70 -3.42
C VAL A 76 1.73 -5.59 -3.10
N ALA A 77 2.18 -4.88 -4.14
CA ALA A 77 3.13 -3.78 -4.05
C ALA A 77 2.48 -2.45 -4.49
N ILE A 78 2.84 -1.36 -3.85
CA ILE A 78 2.36 -0.01 -4.11
C ILE A 78 3.56 0.91 -4.32
N TYR A 79 3.62 1.54 -5.49
CA TYR A 79 4.67 2.48 -5.89
C TYR A 79 4.32 3.88 -5.42
N LYS A 80 5.11 4.44 -4.50
CA LYS A 80 4.82 5.69 -3.77
C LYS A 80 5.48 6.90 -4.42
N GLY A 81 4.92 7.33 -5.55
CA GLY A 81 5.34 8.58 -6.17
C GLY A 81 4.87 8.70 -7.61
N ILE A 82 5.24 9.82 -8.25
CA ILE A 82 4.81 10.14 -9.61
C ILE A 82 5.78 9.66 -10.70
N ASN A 83 6.98 9.23 -10.31
CA ASN A 83 8.06 8.84 -11.24
C ASN A 83 8.41 7.34 -11.12
N GLY A 84 7.55 6.53 -10.50
CA GLY A 84 7.77 5.09 -10.37
C GLY A 84 7.42 4.33 -11.65
N ALA A 85 7.83 3.07 -11.74
CA ALA A 85 7.49 2.17 -12.84
C ALA A 85 5.98 2.01 -13.04
N PHE A 86 5.18 2.15 -11.98
CA PHE A 86 3.73 2.17 -12.04
C PHE A 86 3.19 3.51 -11.53
N LEU A 87 2.52 4.22 -12.43
CA LEU A 87 2.11 5.61 -12.21
C LEU A 87 0.77 5.70 -11.46
N ILE A 88 0.68 6.74 -10.64
CA ILE A 88 -0.57 7.24 -10.09
C ILE A 88 -1.56 7.54 -11.24
N PRO A 89 -2.85 7.15 -11.12
CA PRO A 89 -3.51 6.63 -9.92
C PRO A 89 -3.47 5.09 -9.78
N ASN A 90 -2.96 4.38 -10.79
CA ASN A 90 -2.95 2.91 -10.88
C ASN A 90 -1.60 2.32 -10.43
N ASN A 91 -1.11 2.81 -9.28
CA ASN A 91 0.23 2.55 -8.76
C ASN A 91 0.35 1.27 -7.91
N ALA A 92 -0.67 0.43 -7.88
CA ALA A 92 -0.67 -0.84 -7.14
C ALA A 92 -0.65 -2.04 -8.08
N VAL A 93 0.21 -3.02 -7.77
CA VAL A 93 0.47 -4.19 -8.60
C VAL A 93 0.46 -5.45 -7.75
N ILE A 94 -0.18 -6.49 -8.28
CA ILE A 94 -0.18 -7.83 -7.73
C ILE A 94 0.83 -8.66 -8.53
N TYR A 95 1.75 -9.28 -7.82
CA TYR A 95 2.79 -10.15 -8.36
C TYR A 95 2.56 -11.60 -7.96
N ASN A 96 2.90 -12.51 -8.86
CA ASN A 96 3.10 -13.92 -8.55
C ASN A 96 4.36 -14.09 -7.68
N LEU A 97 4.50 -15.25 -7.02
CA LEU A 97 5.67 -15.53 -6.17
C LEU A 97 7.00 -15.63 -6.94
N ASP A 98 6.96 -15.82 -8.26
CA ASP A 98 8.13 -15.80 -9.15
C ASP A 98 8.54 -14.38 -9.57
N GLY A 99 7.81 -13.35 -9.12
CA GLY A 99 8.07 -11.95 -9.45
C GLY A 99 7.43 -11.47 -10.76
N THR A 100 6.70 -12.32 -11.49
CA THR A 100 5.94 -11.90 -12.66
C THR A 100 4.69 -11.11 -12.25
N ILE A 101 4.26 -10.18 -13.11
CA ILE A 101 3.06 -9.38 -12.88
C ILE A 101 1.83 -10.25 -13.08
N HIS A 102 1.02 -10.42 -12.03
CA HIS A 102 -0.31 -11.01 -12.11
C HIS A 102 -1.34 -9.97 -12.56
N LYS A 103 -1.35 -8.81 -11.90
CA LYS A 103 -2.30 -7.74 -12.22
C LYS A 103 -1.83 -6.34 -11.84
N VAL A 104 -2.14 -5.35 -12.68
CA VAL A 104 -2.07 -3.94 -12.30
C VAL A 104 -3.46 -3.49 -11.88
N LEU A 105 -3.61 -3.00 -10.65
CA LEU A 105 -4.89 -2.56 -10.12
C LEU A 105 -5.28 -1.21 -10.74
N LYS A 106 -6.56 -1.09 -11.08
CA LYS A 106 -7.14 0.16 -11.57
C LYS A 106 -7.96 0.80 -10.47
N ILE A 107 -7.81 2.10 -10.29
CA ILE A 107 -8.72 2.85 -9.43
C ILE A 107 -10.13 2.77 -9.99
N THR A 108 -11.05 2.42 -9.11
CA THR A 108 -12.49 2.36 -9.38
C THR A 108 -13.18 3.56 -8.75
N GLU A 109 -14.48 3.70 -9.00
CA GLU A 109 -15.33 4.67 -8.30
C GLU A 109 -15.12 4.58 -6.78
N LEU A 110 -15.04 5.75 -6.15
CA LEU A 110 -15.06 5.92 -4.71
C LEU A 110 -16.51 5.76 -4.23
N ILE A 111 -16.74 4.87 -3.27
CA ILE A 111 -18.11 4.45 -2.88
C ILE A 111 -18.44 4.73 -1.42
N SER A 112 -17.48 5.18 -0.61
CA SER A 112 -17.74 5.61 0.77
C SER A 112 -18.67 6.82 0.81
N GLU A 113 -19.51 6.92 1.83
CA GLU A 113 -20.42 8.06 1.99
C GLU A 113 -19.64 9.38 2.15
N ARG A 114 -18.47 9.34 2.77
CA ARG A 114 -17.57 10.50 2.87
C ARG A 114 -17.06 10.95 1.51
N SER A 115 -16.57 10.02 0.67
CA SER A 115 -16.07 10.37 -0.66
C SER A 115 -17.17 10.96 -1.53
N LYS A 116 -18.37 10.35 -1.56
CA LYS A 116 -19.53 10.87 -2.30
C LYS A 116 -19.85 12.31 -1.92
N LYS A 117 -19.95 12.61 -0.62
CA LYS A 117 -20.22 13.97 -0.12
C LYS A 117 -19.14 14.96 -0.51
N TYR A 118 -17.88 14.55 -0.48
CA TYR A 118 -16.76 15.40 -0.90
C TYR A 118 -16.82 15.68 -2.40
N LEU A 119 -17.00 14.65 -3.24
CA LEU A 119 -17.07 14.79 -4.69
C LEU A 119 -18.24 15.68 -5.12
N GLU A 120 -19.40 15.55 -4.47
CA GLU A 120 -20.56 16.42 -4.69
C GLU A 120 -20.25 17.87 -4.31
N LYS A 121 -19.68 18.09 -3.12
CA LYS A 121 -19.32 19.42 -2.61
C LYS A 121 -18.33 20.14 -3.51
N GLU A 122 -17.33 19.43 -4.03
CA GLU A 122 -16.26 19.97 -4.86
C GLU A 122 -16.58 19.89 -6.38
N ASN A 123 -17.75 19.36 -6.75
CA ASN A 123 -18.19 19.16 -8.14
C ASN A 123 -17.17 18.36 -8.99
N LEU A 124 -16.71 17.23 -8.47
CA LEU A 124 -15.73 16.34 -9.08
C LEU A 124 -16.38 15.08 -9.67
N GLU A 125 -15.74 14.52 -10.70
CA GLU A 125 -16.07 13.20 -11.26
C GLU A 125 -15.75 12.05 -10.28
N ASN A 126 -16.26 10.85 -10.58
CA ASN A 126 -16.00 9.65 -9.78
C ASN A 126 -15.51 8.48 -10.67
N PRO A 127 -14.27 7.99 -10.50
CA PRO A 127 -13.23 8.51 -9.61
C PRO A 127 -12.70 9.89 -10.06
N PRO A 128 -12.19 10.73 -9.14
CA PRO A 128 -11.72 12.08 -9.45
C PRO A 128 -10.35 12.07 -10.14
N LEU A 129 -10.28 11.57 -11.39
CA LEU A 129 -9.01 11.38 -12.12
C LEU A 129 -8.26 12.70 -12.32
N SER A 130 -8.97 13.82 -12.39
CA SER A 130 -8.36 15.15 -12.41
C SER A 130 -7.43 15.43 -11.22
N LEU A 131 -7.58 14.74 -10.09
CA LEU A 131 -6.70 14.89 -8.93
C LEU A 131 -5.38 14.12 -9.08
N ALA A 132 -5.33 13.07 -9.90
CA ALA A 132 -4.14 12.22 -10.09
C ALA A 132 -2.91 12.99 -10.64
N LYS A 133 -3.10 14.18 -11.21
CA LYS A 133 -2.02 15.05 -11.71
C LYS A 133 -1.11 15.63 -10.62
N TYR A 134 -1.54 15.61 -9.36
CA TYR A 134 -0.76 16.13 -8.24
C TYR A 134 -0.30 14.99 -7.32
N PRO A 135 0.89 15.11 -6.70
CA PRO A 135 1.32 14.17 -5.67
C PRO A 135 0.24 14.02 -4.59
N GLN A 136 -0.11 12.77 -4.27
CA GLN A 136 -1.14 12.38 -3.30
C GLN A 136 -2.57 12.83 -3.65
N GLY A 137 -2.85 13.15 -4.92
CA GLY A 137 -4.18 13.59 -5.34
C GLY A 137 -5.20 12.47 -5.54
N LEU A 138 -4.78 11.31 -6.07
CA LEU A 138 -5.62 10.10 -6.14
C LEU A 138 -4.71 8.88 -6.35
N ALA A 139 -4.53 8.01 -5.37
CA ALA A 139 -3.63 6.86 -5.50
C ALA A 139 -4.00 5.71 -4.55
N PHE A 140 -3.54 4.50 -4.86
CA PHE A 140 -3.43 3.47 -3.83
C PHE A 140 -2.35 3.85 -2.84
N SER A 141 -2.65 3.73 -1.55
CA SER A 141 -1.79 4.24 -0.48
C SER A 141 -1.36 3.18 0.53
N ASN A 142 -2.10 2.09 0.69
CA ASN A 142 -1.70 1.05 1.60
C ASN A 142 -2.34 -0.27 1.22
N PHE A 143 -1.70 -1.37 1.61
CA PHE A 143 -2.22 -2.71 1.52
C PHE A 143 -1.94 -3.44 2.84
N GLY A 144 -2.85 -4.30 3.26
CA GLY A 144 -2.60 -5.14 4.43
C GLY A 144 -3.80 -5.99 4.81
N TRP A 145 -3.66 -6.71 5.92
CA TRP A 145 -4.69 -7.61 6.42
C TRP A 145 -5.60 -6.89 7.42
N ARG A 146 -6.89 -7.20 7.38
CA ARG A 146 -7.92 -6.70 8.30
C ARG A 146 -8.81 -7.86 8.73
N LYS A 147 -9.45 -7.73 9.89
CA LYS A 147 -10.59 -8.58 10.24
C LYS A 147 -11.88 -7.93 9.76
N ASP A 148 -12.75 -8.70 9.14
CA ASP A 148 -14.14 -8.29 8.87
C ASP A 148 -14.99 -8.30 10.15
N ILE A 149 -16.28 -7.95 10.03
CA ILE A 149 -17.22 -7.95 11.16
C ILE A 149 -17.43 -9.32 11.81
N ASN A 150 -17.10 -10.40 11.09
CA ASN A 150 -17.20 -11.78 11.55
C ASN A 150 -15.87 -12.30 12.11
N GLY A 151 -14.81 -11.49 12.10
CA GLY A 151 -13.48 -11.85 12.57
C GLY A 151 -12.60 -12.55 11.52
N ASN A 152 -13.07 -12.73 10.28
CA ASN A 152 -12.30 -13.34 9.20
C ASN A 152 -11.22 -12.40 8.71
N LEU A 153 -10.01 -12.92 8.48
CA LEU A 153 -8.96 -12.14 7.81
C LEU A 153 -9.31 -11.93 6.34
N ILE A 154 -9.22 -10.69 5.91
CA ILE A 154 -9.43 -10.26 4.53
C ILE A 154 -8.26 -9.38 4.08
N ASN A 155 -8.00 -9.38 2.79
CA ASN A 155 -7.09 -8.43 2.17
C ASN A 155 -7.77 -7.07 2.06
N SER A 156 -7.05 -6.01 2.39
CA SER A 156 -7.55 -4.64 2.30
C SER A 156 -6.58 -3.75 1.55
N ILE A 157 -7.12 -2.82 0.78
CA ILE A 157 -6.35 -1.80 0.06
C ILE A 157 -6.95 -0.42 0.34
N SER A 158 -6.09 0.58 0.55
CA SER A 158 -6.48 1.96 0.77
C SER A 158 -6.32 2.78 -0.50
N ILE A 159 -7.29 3.66 -0.74
CA ILE A 159 -7.29 4.67 -1.80
C ILE A 159 -7.30 6.04 -1.11
N ASP A 160 -6.24 6.82 -1.31
CA ASP A 160 -6.16 8.20 -0.85
C ASP A 160 -6.56 9.14 -1.98
N PHE A 161 -7.27 10.21 -1.65
CA PHE A 161 -7.62 11.27 -2.59
C PHE A 161 -7.62 12.65 -1.92
N ASP A 162 -7.31 13.66 -2.72
CA ASP A 162 -7.17 15.06 -2.27
C ASP A 162 -6.33 15.22 -0.99
N ARG A 163 -5.26 14.42 -0.86
CA ARG A 163 -4.25 14.43 0.23
C ARG A 163 -4.73 14.10 1.65
N ASP A 164 -5.98 14.39 1.96
CA ASP A 164 -6.52 14.34 3.32
C ASP A 164 -7.68 13.36 3.42
N TYR A 165 -8.19 12.82 2.31
CA TYR A 165 -9.28 11.86 2.32
C TYR A 165 -8.81 10.49 1.87
N GLY A 166 -9.57 9.47 2.28
CA GLY A 166 -9.39 8.15 1.72
C GLY A 166 -10.47 7.17 2.14
N GLU A 167 -10.50 6.05 1.43
CA GLU A 167 -11.32 4.89 1.77
C GLU A 167 -10.48 3.62 1.72
N LYS A 168 -10.78 2.70 2.62
CA LYS A 168 -10.17 1.37 2.66
C LYS A 168 -11.22 0.36 2.23
N ARG A 169 -10.85 -0.52 1.32
CA ARG A 169 -11.74 -1.48 0.68
C ARG A 169 -11.19 -2.89 0.71
N GLU A 170 -12.08 -3.85 0.63
CA GLU A 170 -11.74 -5.25 0.42
C GLU A 170 -11.06 -5.41 -0.95
N LEU A 171 -9.98 -6.19 -1.01
CA LEU A 171 -9.31 -6.55 -2.26
C LEU A 171 -9.46 -8.06 -2.49
N ASN A 172 -9.95 -8.45 -3.65
CA ASN A 172 -9.79 -9.82 -4.15
C ASN A 172 -8.50 -9.89 -4.97
N PRO A 173 -7.43 -10.55 -4.49
CA PRO A 173 -6.15 -10.53 -5.19
C PRO A 173 -6.12 -11.39 -6.47
N GLU A 174 -6.96 -12.42 -6.52
CA GLU A 174 -7.09 -13.30 -7.68
C GLU A 174 -7.65 -12.50 -8.87
N THR A 175 -8.74 -11.77 -8.64
CA THR A 175 -9.43 -11.01 -9.69
C THR A 175 -8.99 -9.56 -9.78
N GLY A 176 -8.28 -9.03 -8.78
CA GLY A 176 -7.98 -7.60 -8.61
C GLY A 176 -9.21 -6.72 -8.40
N GLU A 177 -10.36 -7.31 -8.03
CA GLU A 177 -11.58 -6.57 -7.76
C GLU A 177 -11.49 -5.86 -6.41
N ILE A 178 -11.91 -4.58 -6.38
CA ILE A 178 -11.97 -3.76 -5.17
C ILE A 178 -13.41 -3.73 -4.70
N GLY A 179 -13.68 -4.45 -3.62
CA GLY A 179 -15.02 -4.75 -3.12
C GLY A 179 -15.58 -3.67 -2.18
N LYS A 180 -16.23 -4.09 -1.10
CA LYS A 180 -16.93 -3.19 -0.17
C LYS A 180 -16.00 -2.24 0.59
N VAL A 181 -16.57 -1.14 1.10
CA VAL A 181 -15.90 -0.23 2.04
C VAL A 181 -15.75 -0.91 3.40
N LEU A 182 -14.54 -0.82 3.95
CA LEU A 182 -14.18 -1.29 5.27
C LEU A 182 -14.00 -0.12 6.25
N ASP A 183 -13.53 1.03 5.75
CA ASP A 183 -13.19 2.21 6.53
C ASP A 183 -13.17 3.45 5.62
N ASP A 184 -13.40 4.64 6.18
CA ASP A 184 -13.17 5.91 5.50
C ASP A 184 -12.57 6.95 6.45
N TRP A 185 -11.81 7.90 5.93
CA TRP A 185 -11.17 8.93 6.76
C TRP A 185 -11.12 10.30 6.10
N GLN A 186 -10.95 11.28 6.98
CA GLN A 186 -10.47 12.61 6.66
C GLN A 186 -9.40 12.94 7.70
N ILE A 187 -8.18 13.27 7.25
CA ILE A 187 -7.11 13.77 8.11
C ILE A 187 -7.51 15.18 8.53
N LYS A 188 -8.00 15.34 9.76
CA LYS A 188 -8.49 16.63 10.26
C LYS A 188 -7.39 17.55 10.79
N ASP A 189 -6.19 17.02 11.06
CA ASP A 189 -5.08 17.78 11.63
C ASP A 189 -3.73 17.34 11.02
N ARG A 190 -3.29 18.01 9.94
CA ARG A 190 -1.84 18.11 9.71
C ARG A 190 -1.32 19.08 10.76
N PHE A 191 -0.74 18.56 11.85
CA PHE A 191 -0.04 19.39 12.82
C PHE A 191 0.91 20.33 12.07
N PHE A 192 0.58 21.63 12.05
CA PHE A 192 1.58 22.67 11.95
C PHE A 192 2.46 22.52 13.18
N ILE A 193 3.52 21.73 13.08
CA ILE A 193 4.69 21.99 13.90
C ILE A 193 5.20 23.32 13.37
N LYS A 194 4.74 24.42 13.98
CA LYS A 194 5.48 25.68 13.92
C LYS A 194 6.87 25.34 14.43
N SER A 195 7.83 25.25 13.53
CA SER A 195 9.24 25.36 13.84
C SER A 195 9.41 26.74 14.48
N ASN A 196 9.34 26.79 15.81
CA ASN A 196 9.92 27.89 16.56
C ASN A 196 11.43 27.67 16.51
N ILE A 197 12.06 28.26 15.50
CA ILE A 197 13.46 28.68 15.56
C ILE A 197 13.51 29.91 16.46
#